data_AF-A0A832ZJ18-F1
#
_entry.id   AF-A0A832ZJ18-F1
#
_cell.length_a   1.000
_cell.length_b   1.000
_cell.length_c   1.000
_cell.angle_alpha   90.00
_cell.angle_beta   90.00
_cell.angle_gamma   90.00
#
_symmetry.space_group_name_H-M   'P 1'
#
loop_
_entity.id
_entity.type
_entity.pdbx_description
1 polymer ?
#
loop_
_entity_poly.entity_id
_entity_poly.type
_entity_poly.pdbx_seq_one_letter_code
_entity_poly.pdbx_strand_id
1 'polypeptide(L)'
;MIFDNDILFGIIILIVGMGFFTLSMVEHTDSYADAVKTSILYDKASDQLKSIVSDGTVESAILLINNGYESKVEEVLKNRIDLKNYRIVIGDYTISQGDLNDKDIVVVSTVIVLNRTEGWYGVYGNEKTLRLTDRCFLSEEEVYSYLGGNSHSFVRAIYYFKSSTPINVSLICGG
;
A
#
# COMPACT_ATOMS: atom_id res chain seq x y z
N MET A 1 11.96 -18.14 68.74
CA MET A 1 11.32 -17.17 67.82
C MET A 1 12.25 -17.00 66.61
N ILE A 2 12.35 -18.06 65.80
CA ILE A 2 13.09 -18.10 64.52
C ILE A 2 12.12 -18.28 63.35
N PHE A 3 10.84 -18.53 63.65
CA PHE A 3 9.83 -18.96 62.69
C PHE A 3 8.96 -17.83 62.12
N ASP A 4 9.02 -16.60 62.64
CA ASP A 4 8.21 -15.49 62.08
C ASP A 4 8.97 -14.66 61.05
N ASN A 5 10.26 -14.37 61.29
CA ASN A 5 11.05 -13.55 60.35
C ASN A 5 11.40 -14.30 59.06
N ASP A 6 11.74 -15.60 59.12
CA ASP A 6 12.08 -16.38 57.92
C ASP A 6 10.86 -16.61 57.01
N ILE A 7 9.68 -16.77 57.60
CA ILE A 7 8.41 -16.86 56.86
C ILE A 7 8.06 -15.50 56.24
N LEU A 8 8.26 -14.40 56.97
CA LEU A 8 8.05 -13.04 56.46
C LEU A 8 8.98 -12.74 55.26
N PHE A 9 10.27 -13.06 55.38
CA PHE A 9 11.22 -12.90 54.27
C PHE A 9 10.88 -13.80 53.09
N GLY A 10 10.43 -15.04 53.33
CA GLY A 10 9.94 -15.94 52.30
C GLY A 10 8.74 -15.38 51.52
N ILE A 11 7.76 -14.80 52.22
CA ILE A 11 6.58 -14.18 51.60
C ILE A 11 6.97 -12.94 50.78
N ILE A 12 7.87 -12.10 51.28
CA ILE A 12 8.34 -10.92 50.54
C ILE A 12 9.05 -11.34 49.25
N ILE A 13 9.93 -12.33 49.30
CA ILE A 13 10.62 -12.86 48.12
C ILE A 13 9.61 -13.45 47.12
N LEU A 14 8.57 -14.13 47.59
CA LEU A 14 7.53 -14.71 46.75
C LEU A 14 6.68 -13.62 46.06
N ILE A 15 6.30 -12.57 46.79
CA ILE A 15 5.55 -11.42 46.24
C ILE A 15 6.39 -10.67 45.21
N VAL A 16 7.66 -10.40 45.52
CA VAL A 16 8.59 -9.73 44.61
C VAL A 16 8.84 -10.59 43.37
N GLY A 17 9.08 -11.89 43.54
CA GLY A 17 9.27 -12.84 42.44
C GLY A 17 8.03 -12.99 41.55
N MET A 18 6.83 -13.04 42.15
CA MET A 18 5.57 -13.03 41.40
C MET A 18 5.37 -11.71 40.66
N GLY A 19 5.71 -10.57 41.28
CA GLY A 19 5.63 -9.26 40.64
C GLY A 19 6.58 -9.12 39.45
N PHE A 20 7.82 -9.58 39.57
CA PHE A 20 8.75 -9.62 38.45
C PHE A 20 8.29 -10.59 37.35
N PHE A 21 7.78 -11.77 37.73
CA PHE A 21 7.27 -12.74 36.77
C PHE A 21 6.04 -12.21 36.00
N THR A 22 5.09 -11.57 36.68
CA THR A 22 3.90 -11.01 36.03
C THR A 22 4.24 -9.83 35.14
N LEU A 23 5.15 -8.94 35.57
CA LEU A 23 5.63 -7.83 34.75
C LEU A 23 6.37 -8.32 33.50
N SER A 24 7.30 -9.26 33.65
CA SER A 24 8.02 -9.84 32.51
C SER A 24 7.09 -10.60 31.55
N MET A 25 6.08 -11.30 32.08
CA MET A 25 5.12 -12.01 31.23
C MET A 25 4.28 -11.03 30.41
N VAL A 26 3.78 -9.93 31.01
CA VAL A 26 3.03 -8.89 30.32
C VAL A 26 3.88 -8.22 29.23
N GLU A 27 5.11 -7.81 29.54
CA GLU A 27 6.01 -7.19 28.56
C GLU A 27 6.32 -8.12 27.37
N HIS A 28 6.56 -9.40 27.62
CA HIS A 28 6.85 -10.36 26.55
C HIS A 28 5.60 -10.75 25.76
N THR A 29 4.42 -10.84 26.38
CA THR A 29 3.17 -11.12 25.66
C THR A 29 2.74 -9.94 24.81
N ASP A 30 2.90 -8.72 25.31
CA ASP A 30 2.54 -7.50 24.59
C ASP A 30 3.52 -7.29 23.42
N SER A 31 4.83 -7.42 23.66
CA SER A 31 5.84 -7.35 22.60
C SER A 31 5.63 -8.40 21.50
N TYR A 32 5.27 -9.63 21.87
CA TYR A 32 4.96 -10.68 20.89
C TYR A 32 3.66 -10.38 20.13
N ALA A 33 2.61 -9.95 20.83
CA ALA A 33 1.34 -9.60 20.20
C ALA A 33 1.51 -8.44 19.21
N ASP A 34 2.30 -7.44 19.56
CA ASP A 34 2.58 -6.29 18.70
C ASP A 34 3.44 -6.69 17.50
N ALA A 35 4.49 -7.51 17.69
CA ALA A 35 5.26 -8.07 16.58
C ALA A 35 4.41 -8.86 15.58
N VAL A 36 3.45 -9.66 16.08
CA VAL A 36 2.50 -10.41 15.23
C VAL A 36 1.56 -9.46 14.49
N LYS A 37 1.03 -8.42 15.14
CA LYS A 37 0.19 -7.41 14.48
C LYS A 37 0.94 -6.67 13.37
N THR A 38 2.17 -6.22 13.63
CA THR A 38 3.01 -5.55 12.63
C THR A 38 3.29 -6.46 11.43
N SER A 39 3.57 -7.76 11.66
CA SER A 39 3.76 -8.73 10.58
C SER A 39 2.51 -8.90 9.73
N ILE A 40 1.32 -9.02 10.35
CA ILE A 40 0.05 -9.14 9.63
C ILE A 40 -0.25 -7.88 8.81
N LEU A 41 0.04 -6.70 9.36
CA LEU A 41 -0.11 -5.43 8.65
C LEU A 41 0.83 -5.33 7.45
N TYR A 42 2.09 -5.77 7.61
CA TYR A 42 3.06 -5.84 6.53
C TYR A 42 2.61 -6.76 5.40
N ASP A 43 2.17 -7.98 5.72
CA ASP A 43 1.71 -8.94 4.72
C ASP A 43 0.52 -8.39 3.94
N LYS A 44 -0.45 -7.78 4.63
CA LYS A 44 -1.60 -7.12 3.98
C LYS A 44 -1.18 -5.98 3.06
N ALA A 45 -0.31 -5.09 3.51
CA ALA A 45 0.16 -3.97 2.70
C ALA A 45 0.95 -4.48 1.47
N SER A 46 1.78 -5.51 1.66
CA SER A 46 2.55 -6.15 0.59
C SER A 46 1.63 -6.82 -0.45
N ASP A 47 0.63 -7.58 -0.02
CA ASP A 47 -0.32 -8.24 -0.92
C ASP A 47 -1.14 -7.23 -1.73
N GLN A 48 -1.56 -6.12 -1.10
CA GLN A 48 -2.26 -5.04 -1.78
C GLN A 48 -1.38 -4.36 -2.82
N LEU A 49 -0.15 -3.97 -2.46
CA LEU A 49 0.81 -3.36 -3.39
C LEU A 49 1.11 -4.30 -4.56
N LYS A 50 1.32 -5.59 -4.29
CA LYS A 50 1.57 -6.59 -5.32
C LYS A 50 0.38 -6.75 -6.26
N SER A 51 -0.84 -6.76 -5.73
CA SER A 51 -2.07 -6.83 -6.53
C SER A 51 -2.18 -5.65 -7.49
N ILE A 52 -1.97 -4.42 -7.02
CA ILE A 52 -2.10 -3.20 -7.84
C ILE A 52 -0.98 -3.03 -8.89
N VAL A 53 0.19 -3.60 -8.62
CA VAL A 53 1.29 -3.66 -9.59
C VAL A 53 1.04 -4.73 -10.64
N SER A 54 0.66 -5.94 -10.20
CA SER A 54 0.53 -7.11 -11.06
C SER A 54 -0.55 -6.99 -12.14
N ASP A 55 -1.58 -6.18 -11.91
CA ASP A 55 -2.67 -5.99 -12.86
C ASP A 55 -2.47 -4.77 -13.79
N GLY A 56 -1.35 -4.05 -13.65
CA GLY A 56 -1.02 -2.88 -14.47
C GLY A 56 -1.81 -1.60 -14.14
N THR A 57 -2.58 -1.59 -13.04
CA THR A 57 -3.29 -0.37 -12.61
C THR A 57 -2.32 0.73 -12.23
N VAL A 58 -1.21 0.41 -11.53
CA VAL A 58 -0.22 1.43 -11.16
C VAL A 58 0.49 2.00 -12.39
N GLU A 59 0.78 1.19 -13.40
CA GLU A 59 1.37 1.66 -14.66
C GLU A 59 0.46 2.68 -15.35
N SER A 60 -0.84 2.35 -15.41
CA SER A 60 -1.86 3.20 -16.02
C SER A 60 -2.09 4.48 -15.20
N ALA A 61 -2.05 4.37 -13.87
CA ALA A 61 -2.16 5.49 -12.93
C ALA A 61 -1.00 6.49 -13.09
N ILE A 62 0.24 6.00 -13.19
CA ILE A 62 1.43 6.83 -13.43
C ILE A 62 1.26 7.66 -14.71
N LEU A 63 0.82 7.03 -15.80
CA LEU A 63 0.63 7.72 -17.09
C LEU A 63 -0.46 8.79 -16.99
N LEU A 64 -1.57 8.49 -16.30
CA LEU A 64 -2.66 9.45 -16.10
C LEU A 64 -2.25 10.65 -15.25
N ILE A 65 -1.49 10.43 -14.16
CA ILE A 65 -0.96 11.52 -13.31
C ILE A 65 -0.11 12.47 -14.15
N ASN A 66 0.84 11.93 -14.92
CA ASN A 66 1.72 12.72 -15.77
C ASN A 66 0.97 13.52 -16.86
N ASN A 67 -0.27 13.15 -17.18
CA ASN A 67 -1.11 13.80 -18.18
C ASN A 67 -2.27 14.63 -17.56
N GLY A 68 -2.23 14.90 -16.25
CA GLY A 68 -3.18 15.79 -15.57
C GLY A 68 -4.53 15.16 -15.19
N TYR A 69 -4.62 13.82 -15.14
CA TYR A 69 -5.84 13.08 -14.74
C TYR A 69 -5.76 12.52 -13.31
N GLU A 70 -5.08 13.25 -12.42
CA GLU A 70 -4.81 12.88 -11.03
C GLU A 70 -6.07 12.51 -10.24
N SER A 71 -7.16 13.28 -10.40
CA SER A 71 -8.42 13.05 -9.68
C SER A 71 -9.04 11.69 -9.98
N LYS A 72 -8.95 11.21 -11.23
CA LYS A 72 -9.49 9.90 -11.61
C LYS A 72 -8.62 8.76 -11.06
N VAL A 73 -7.31 8.97 -11.03
CA VAL A 73 -6.36 8.02 -10.45
C VAL A 73 -6.59 7.88 -8.95
N GLU A 74 -6.80 8.98 -8.25
CA GLU A 74 -7.13 8.98 -6.83
C GLU A 74 -8.42 8.22 -6.54
N GLU A 75 -9.49 8.45 -7.32
CA GLU A 75 -10.76 7.75 -7.19
C GLU A 75 -10.59 6.23 -7.38
N VAL A 76 -9.90 5.81 -8.43
CA VAL A 76 -9.70 4.37 -8.72
C VAL A 76 -8.85 3.70 -7.64
N LEU A 77 -7.75 4.34 -7.22
CA LEU A 77 -6.87 3.77 -6.19
C LEU A 77 -7.60 3.68 -4.84
N LYS A 78 -8.36 4.71 -4.45
CA LYS A 78 -9.17 4.68 -3.21
C LYS A 78 -10.21 3.56 -3.20
N ASN A 79 -10.89 3.34 -4.32
CA ASN A 79 -11.90 2.28 -4.42
C ASN A 79 -11.31 0.87 -4.44
N ARG A 80 -10.01 0.75 -4.71
CA ARG A 80 -9.33 -0.54 -4.80
C ARG A 80 -8.60 -0.94 -3.53
N ILE A 81 -8.09 0.03 -2.78
CA ILE A 81 -7.33 -0.22 -1.55
C ILE A 81 -8.31 -0.37 -0.38
N ASP A 82 -8.52 -1.60 0.06
CA ASP A 82 -9.35 -1.91 1.24
C ASP A 82 -8.56 -1.77 2.54
N LEU A 83 -7.96 -0.59 2.76
CA LEU A 83 -7.23 -0.24 3.98
C LEU A 83 -7.83 1.04 4.57
N LYS A 84 -8.01 1.07 5.90
CA LYS A 84 -8.64 2.22 6.58
C LYS A 84 -7.72 3.43 6.70
N ASN A 85 -6.43 3.19 6.96
CA ASN A 85 -5.42 4.23 7.13
C ASN A 85 -4.22 3.89 6.25
N TYR A 86 -4.06 4.63 5.17
CA TYR A 86 -2.93 4.43 4.28
C TYR A 86 -2.49 5.72 3.60
N ARG A 87 -1.26 5.70 3.12
CA ARG A 87 -0.67 6.70 2.23
C ARG A 87 0.05 5.98 1.11
N ILE A 88 -0.41 6.15 -0.13
CA ILE A 88 0.32 5.75 -1.33
C ILE A 88 1.12 6.93 -1.85
N VAL A 89 2.39 6.71 -2.15
CA VAL A 89 3.29 7.66 -2.78
C VAL A 89 3.71 7.09 -4.13
N ILE A 90 3.46 7.79 -5.22
CA ILE A 90 3.85 7.44 -6.60
C ILE A 90 4.72 8.59 -7.12
N GLY A 91 6.04 8.41 -7.12
CA GLY A 91 6.96 9.52 -7.39
C GLY A 91 6.74 10.67 -6.42
N ASP A 92 6.41 11.85 -6.93
CA ASP A 92 6.08 13.04 -6.13
C ASP A 92 4.59 13.15 -5.77
N TYR A 93 3.74 12.27 -6.30
CA TYR A 93 2.29 12.29 -6.06
C TYR A 93 1.94 11.46 -4.82
N THR A 94 1.13 12.02 -3.92
CA THR A 94 0.74 11.35 -2.67
C THR A 94 -0.77 11.28 -2.54
N ILE A 95 -1.30 10.08 -2.32
CA ILE A 95 -2.71 9.82 -2.00
C ILE A 95 -2.77 9.30 -0.58
N SER A 96 -3.60 9.91 0.26
CA SER A 96 -3.80 9.46 1.63
C SER A 96 -5.28 9.29 1.95
N GLN A 97 -5.57 8.30 2.79
CA GLN A 97 -6.88 8.06 3.35
C GLN A 97 -6.75 7.67 4.82
N GLY A 98 -7.55 8.31 5.67
CA GLY A 98 -7.51 8.12 7.13
C GLY A 98 -6.42 8.92 7.83
N ASP A 99 -6.21 8.63 9.11
CA ASP A 99 -5.21 9.27 9.95
C ASP A 99 -4.10 8.26 10.32
N LEU A 100 -2.85 8.68 10.11
CA LEU A 100 -1.63 7.91 10.38
C LEU A 100 -0.90 8.40 11.64
N ASN A 101 -1.35 9.49 12.27
CA ASN A 101 -0.79 9.96 13.53
C ASN A 101 -1.20 8.96 14.64
N ASP A 102 -0.24 8.46 15.42
CA ASP A 102 -0.42 7.46 16.50
C ASP A 102 -0.71 6.00 16.10
N LYS A 103 -0.28 5.55 14.92
CA LYS A 103 -0.43 4.14 14.51
C LYS A 103 0.89 3.44 14.29
N ASP A 104 0.89 2.11 14.45
CA ASP A 104 1.98 1.27 13.97
C ASP A 104 2.06 1.39 12.45
N ILE A 105 3.13 2.01 11.96
CA ILE A 105 3.31 2.30 10.54
C ILE A 105 4.15 1.20 9.91
N VAL A 106 3.64 0.65 8.82
CA VAL A 106 4.39 -0.22 7.93
C VAL A 106 4.55 0.43 6.57
N VAL A 107 5.76 0.37 6.02
CA VAL A 107 6.09 0.88 4.69
C VAL A 107 6.48 -0.28 3.79
N VAL A 108 5.80 -0.40 2.65
CA VAL A 108 6.16 -1.33 1.58
C VAL A 108 6.40 -0.52 0.32
N SER A 109 7.53 -0.75 -0.36
CA SER A 109 7.91 0.00 -1.56
C SER A 109 8.27 -0.94 -2.69
N THR A 110 8.00 -0.50 -3.91
CA THR A 110 8.34 -1.16 -5.16
C THR A 110 8.79 -0.13 -6.19
N VAL A 111 9.55 -0.57 -7.18
CA VAL A 111 10.04 0.28 -8.26
C VAL A 111 9.44 -0.20 -9.57
N ILE A 112 8.79 0.71 -10.30
CA ILE A 112 8.15 0.39 -11.57
C ILE A 112 8.92 1.05 -12.70
N VAL A 113 9.27 0.24 -13.70
CA VAL A 113 9.92 0.68 -14.94
C VAL A 113 9.03 0.33 -16.11
N LEU A 114 8.49 1.34 -16.79
CA LEU A 114 7.64 1.16 -17.95
C LEU A 114 8.49 0.80 -19.18
N ASN A 115 8.69 -0.50 -19.42
CA ASN A 115 9.43 -0.98 -20.59
C ASN A 115 8.52 -1.11 -21.82
N ARG A 116 7.99 0.03 -22.29
CA ARG A 116 7.12 0.11 -23.47
C ARG A 116 7.75 0.95 -24.58
N THR A 117 7.30 0.74 -25.80
CA THR A 117 7.70 1.54 -26.97
C THR A 117 7.08 2.93 -26.86
N GLU A 118 7.77 3.96 -27.31
CA GLU A 118 7.20 5.32 -27.36
C GLU A 118 6.04 5.39 -28.36
N GLY A 119 4.95 6.04 -27.97
CA GLY A 119 3.80 6.27 -28.87
C GLY A 119 2.46 6.33 -28.15
N TRP A 120 1.37 6.24 -28.91
CA TRP A 120 0.01 6.38 -28.36
C TRP A 120 -0.48 5.06 -27.75
N TYR A 121 -1.04 5.15 -26.55
CA TYR A 121 -1.67 4.04 -25.85
C TYR A 121 -3.07 4.42 -25.38
N GLY A 122 -3.94 3.43 -25.32
CA GLY A 122 -5.27 3.56 -24.73
C GLY A 122 -5.25 3.21 -23.25
N VAL A 123 -5.66 4.13 -22.40
CA VAL A 123 -6.04 3.83 -21.02
C VAL A 123 -7.55 3.68 -20.95
N TYR A 124 -8.01 2.54 -20.45
CA TYR A 124 -9.43 2.26 -20.31
C TYR A 124 -9.72 1.51 -19.02
N GLY A 125 -10.93 1.67 -18.49
CA GLY A 125 -11.25 1.07 -17.20
C GLY A 125 -12.57 1.51 -16.61
N ASN A 126 -12.68 1.27 -15.31
CA ASN A 126 -13.80 1.66 -14.48
C ASN A 126 -13.32 2.17 -13.11
N GLU A 127 -14.24 2.38 -12.18
CA GLU A 127 -13.96 2.90 -10.83
C GLU A 127 -13.04 2.02 -9.99
N LYS A 128 -12.76 0.77 -10.41
CA LYS A 128 -11.94 -0.19 -9.64
C LYS A 128 -10.69 -0.66 -10.38
N THR A 129 -10.65 -0.51 -11.70
CA THR A 129 -9.58 -1.09 -12.52
C THR A 129 -9.21 -0.14 -13.65
N LEU A 130 -7.91 0.08 -13.83
CA LEU A 130 -7.35 0.78 -14.97
C LEU A 130 -6.47 -0.18 -15.76
N ARG A 131 -6.62 -0.16 -17.08
CA ARG A 131 -5.85 -0.99 -18.01
C ARG A 131 -5.24 -0.11 -19.08
N LEU A 132 -4.07 -0.52 -19.54
CA LEU A 132 -3.37 0.05 -20.67
C LEU A 132 -3.46 -0.93 -21.84
N THR A 133 -3.61 -0.43 -23.06
CA THR A 133 -3.54 -1.27 -24.26
C THR A 133 -2.16 -1.93 -24.38
N ASP A 134 -2.12 -3.20 -24.79
CA ASP A 134 -0.85 -3.92 -24.99
C ASP A 134 -0.11 -3.48 -26.27
N ARG A 135 -0.82 -2.79 -27.18
CA ARG A 135 -0.26 -2.28 -28.43
C ARG A 135 -0.07 -0.77 -28.40
N CYS A 136 0.96 -0.33 -29.11
CA CYS A 136 1.21 1.06 -29.45
C CYS A 136 0.45 1.42 -30.72
N PHE A 137 -0.02 2.65 -30.80
CA PHE A 137 -0.75 3.22 -31.93
C PHE A 137 -0.01 4.41 -32.51
N LEU A 138 -0.30 4.73 -33.78
CA LEU A 138 0.33 5.84 -34.48
C LEU A 138 -0.37 7.17 -34.22
N SER A 139 -1.67 7.14 -33.91
CA SER A 139 -2.46 8.34 -33.63
C SER A 139 -3.47 8.14 -32.50
N GLU A 140 -3.88 9.25 -31.89
CA GLU A 140 -4.98 9.30 -30.93
C GLU A 140 -6.30 8.76 -31.51
N GLU A 141 -6.60 9.07 -32.78
CA GLU A 141 -7.81 8.62 -33.45
C GLU A 141 -7.87 7.10 -33.59
N GLU A 142 -6.74 6.45 -33.91
CA GLU A 142 -6.66 4.99 -33.98
C GLU A 142 -6.90 4.34 -32.61
N VAL A 143 -6.45 4.98 -31.51
CA VAL A 143 -6.71 4.53 -30.15
C VAL A 143 -8.21 4.53 -29.87
N TYR A 144 -8.88 5.66 -30.11
CA TYR A 144 -10.32 5.76 -29.87
C TYR A 144 -11.14 4.87 -30.81
N SER A 145 -10.73 4.70 -32.07
CA SER A 145 -11.38 3.78 -33.00
C SER A 145 -11.29 2.33 -32.51
N TYR A 146 -10.12 1.92 -32.00
CA TYR A 146 -9.94 0.58 -31.43
C TYR A 146 -10.71 0.35 -30.13
N LEU A 147 -10.79 1.38 -29.28
CA LEU A 147 -11.58 1.33 -28.04
C LEU A 147 -13.08 1.57 -28.28
N GLY A 148 -13.47 2.03 -29.47
CA GLY A 148 -14.81 2.48 -29.86
C GLY A 148 -15.90 1.40 -29.92
N GLY A 149 -15.63 0.19 -29.44
CA GLY A 149 -16.61 -0.90 -29.29
C GLY A 149 -16.79 -1.39 -27.85
N ASN A 150 -16.19 -0.71 -26.87
CA ASN A 150 -15.93 -1.28 -25.55
C ASN A 150 -16.56 -0.38 -24.47
N SER A 151 -17.66 -0.85 -23.84
CA SER A 151 -18.46 -0.15 -22.81
C SER A 151 -17.71 0.10 -21.49
N HIS A 152 -16.60 0.82 -21.54
CA HIS A 152 -15.83 1.22 -20.36
C HIS A 152 -16.27 2.61 -19.92
N SER A 153 -16.44 2.82 -18.61
CA SER A 153 -16.85 4.12 -18.07
C SER A 153 -15.74 5.16 -18.17
N PHE A 154 -14.50 4.73 -18.38
CA PHE A 154 -13.36 5.61 -18.64
C PHE A 154 -12.56 5.10 -19.85
N VAL A 155 -12.33 5.98 -20.82
CA VAL A 155 -11.51 5.73 -22.01
C VAL A 155 -10.74 7.01 -22.36
N ARG A 156 -9.41 6.90 -22.46
CA ARG A 156 -8.52 7.99 -22.86
C ARG A 156 -7.36 7.47 -23.70
N ALA A 157 -6.97 8.26 -24.70
CA ALA A 157 -5.69 8.08 -25.37
C ALA A 157 -4.63 8.91 -24.64
N ILE A 158 -3.46 8.32 -24.41
CA ILE A 158 -2.31 8.98 -23.78
C ILE A 158 -1.08 8.68 -24.61
N TYR A 159 -0.26 9.71 -24.83
CA TYR A 159 1.05 9.52 -25.42
C TYR A 159 2.06 9.11 -24.35
N TYR A 160 2.64 7.93 -24.49
CA TYR A 160 3.74 7.49 -23.65
C TYR A 160 5.05 7.97 -24.24
N PHE A 161 5.71 8.91 -23.56
CA PHE A 161 7.09 9.29 -23.84
C PHE A 161 8.04 8.33 -23.13
N LYS A 162 8.98 7.71 -23.85
CA LYS A 162 9.84 6.68 -23.26
C LYS A 162 10.80 7.32 -22.26
N SER A 163 10.47 7.20 -20.98
CA SER A 163 11.40 7.56 -19.90
C SER A 163 12.14 6.33 -19.39
N SER A 164 13.45 6.45 -19.23
CA SER A 164 14.28 5.42 -18.59
C SER A 164 14.32 5.56 -17.07
N THR A 165 13.63 6.56 -16.53
CA THR A 165 13.62 6.83 -15.08
C THR A 165 12.64 5.90 -14.38
N PRO A 166 13.11 5.01 -13.48
CA PRO A 166 12.22 4.23 -12.62
C PRO A 166 11.37 5.16 -11.75
N ILE A 167 10.12 4.76 -11.49
CA ILE A 167 9.22 5.47 -10.58
C ILE A 167 9.02 4.62 -9.33
N ASN A 168 9.34 5.21 -8.19
CA ASN A 168 9.15 4.58 -6.89
C ASN A 168 7.68 4.67 -6.47
N VAL A 169 7.12 3.54 -6.04
CA VAL A 169 5.77 3.45 -5.51
C VAL A 169 5.84 2.85 -4.12
N SER A 170 5.31 3.58 -3.13
CA SER A 170 5.32 3.15 -1.73
C SER A 170 3.90 3.17 -1.19
N LEU A 171 3.50 2.09 -0.51
CA LEU A 171 2.29 2.00 0.28
C LEU A 171 2.67 1.99 1.75
N ILE A 172 2.23 3.03 2.45
CA ILE A 172 2.39 3.21 3.89
C ILE A 172 1.04 2.88 4.51
N CYS A 173 0.98 1.92 5.44
CA CYS A 173 -0.24 1.51 6.12
C CYS A 173 -0.10 1.74 7.64
N GLY A 174 -1.17 2.25 8.27
CA GLY A 174 -1.25 2.43 9.72
C GLY A 174 -2.28 1.47 10.35
N GLY A 175 -1.84 0.71 11.36
CA GLY A 175 -2.66 -0.22 12.16
C GLY A 175 -3.52 0.46 13.21
#